data_AF-A0A7W1C6D4-F1
#
_entry.id   AF-A0A7W1C6D4-F1
#
_cell.length_a   1.000
_cell.length_b   1.000
_cell.length_c   1.000
_cell.angle_alpha   90.00
_cell.angle_beta   90.00
_cell.angle_gamma   90.00
#
_symmetry.space_group_name_H-M   'P 1'
#
loop_
_entity.id
_entity.type
_entity.pdbx_description
1 polymer ?
#
loop_
_entity_poly.entity_id
_entity_poly.type
_entity_poly.pdbx_seq_one_letter_code
_entity_poly.pdbx_strand_id
1 'polypeptide(L)'
;MRRALLTSAISALWILGATAAPAQDAPPAKATYDKWCAGCHGADGKGEGFAAATMLPRPRDFTTALYQIRTTPSGALPTDEDIRRIIDVGMPGTAMPGWAKHLGEQERMALVAYLKAFSPRFESQDSPEPVEIGSAPGESEEALAEGRQIYEKIECWKCHGRAGRGGGPSAPTLEDDQGFPIAAADLTESWNFNGGATTDEIFTRLMTGLNGTPMPSFADLIDAEVVTEEQLWRVAQYVRSLSPEEPEAKEVIRAGLTEGALPERVDDPAWAGVERFYVPLVGQVIEAPRWFTPSVDGVWVQALHDGEDLALLVTWHDPSESPTPKWNEWEAKVLAAVLPEGSSGEGAQADTSAVPDTTGASNPAGAVARGPVGGLHDALMVQFPTTIPDGMERPYFLMGSEEKPVYLWRWESGPAGAREALARGLTAFEPLPGEGVLSAQAVYSEGAWQLLIRRSLKAEGAEGRLQFEPGKAIPMVLFAWDGSNGEFGTQGSIGTWYFLYLDQPAAGTLYVV
;
A
#
# COMPACT_ATOMS: atom_id res chain seq x y z
N MET A 1 17.00 -10.55 -96.30
CA MET A 1 15.77 -11.14 -95.70
C MET A 1 16.03 -11.32 -94.20
N ARG A 2 15.12 -10.80 -93.37
CA ARG A 2 15.23 -10.69 -91.90
C ARG A 2 15.24 -12.06 -91.19
N ARG A 3 16.00 -12.17 -90.08
CA ARG A 3 15.86 -13.06 -88.89
C ARG A 3 17.24 -13.13 -88.19
N ALA A 4 17.43 -13.15 -86.88
CA ALA A 4 16.64 -12.92 -85.68
C ALA A 4 17.68 -12.81 -84.54
N LEU A 5 17.54 -11.85 -83.63
CA LEU A 5 18.36 -11.72 -82.42
C LEU A 5 17.65 -12.44 -81.27
N LEU A 6 18.30 -13.43 -80.66
CA LEU A 6 17.93 -14.00 -79.36
C LEU A 6 18.97 -13.55 -78.33
N THR A 7 18.59 -12.65 -77.44
CA THR A 7 19.31 -12.33 -76.21
C THR A 7 18.60 -13.01 -75.05
N SER A 8 19.28 -13.96 -74.42
CA SER A 8 18.80 -14.68 -73.24
C SER A 8 19.02 -13.82 -72.00
N ALA A 9 17.94 -13.44 -71.32
CA ALA A 9 17.98 -12.79 -70.01
C ALA A 9 17.97 -13.87 -68.92
N ILE A 10 19.00 -13.89 -68.07
CA ILE A 10 19.07 -14.72 -66.86
C ILE A 10 18.58 -13.86 -65.70
N SER A 11 17.36 -14.13 -65.22
CA SER A 11 16.82 -13.51 -64.00
C SER A 11 17.39 -14.23 -62.77
N ALA A 12 18.21 -13.54 -61.98
CA ALA A 12 18.67 -14.01 -60.67
C ALA A 12 17.58 -13.73 -59.62
N LEU A 13 16.95 -14.79 -59.12
CA LEU A 13 15.98 -14.76 -58.04
C LEU A 13 16.74 -14.78 -56.70
N TRP A 14 16.83 -13.65 -56.02
CA TRP A 14 17.36 -13.58 -54.65
C TRP A 14 16.26 -14.03 -53.69
N ILE A 15 16.34 -15.27 -53.21
CA ILE A 15 15.57 -15.74 -52.07
C ILE A 15 16.23 -15.14 -50.83
N LEU A 16 15.66 -14.08 -50.26
CA LEU A 16 15.93 -13.72 -48.87
C LEU A 16 15.32 -14.82 -47.99
N GLY A 17 16.13 -15.80 -47.63
CA GLY A 17 15.82 -16.69 -46.53
C GLY A 17 15.84 -15.88 -45.25
N ALA A 18 14.66 -15.57 -44.69
CA ALA A 18 14.55 -15.14 -43.32
C ALA A 18 15.05 -16.30 -42.44
N THR A 19 16.31 -16.21 -42.00
CA THR A 19 16.83 -17.09 -40.95
C THR A 19 16.09 -16.71 -39.67
N ALA A 20 15.11 -17.53 -39.29
CA ALA A 20 14.57 -17.50 -37.94
C ALA A 20 15.76 -17.66 -36.97
N ALA A 21 15.93 -16.69 -36.08
CA ALA A 21 16.88 -16.82 -34.98
C ALA A 21 16.56 -18.11 -34.20
N PRO A 22 17.57 -18.88 -33.75
CA PRO A 22 17.30 -20.05 -32.94
C PRO A 22 16.55 -19.62 -31.69
N ALA A 23 15.45 -20.32 -31.37
CA ALA A 23 14.80 -20.21 -30.08
C ALA A 23 15.89 -20.44 -29.02
N GLN A 24 16.21 -19.41 -28.24
CA GLN A 24 17.06 -19.57 -27.07
C GLN A 24 16.41 -20.65 -26.20
N ASP A 25 17.18 -21.68 -25.82
CA ASP A 25 16.73 -22.74 -24.92
C ASP A 25 16.30 -22.11 -23.58
N ALA A 26 15.03 -21.72 -23.48
CA ALA A 26 14.45 -21.21 -22.26
C ALA A 26 14.61 -22.29 -21.17
N PRO A 27 15.00 -21.93 -19.93
CA PRO A 27 15.02 -22.88 -18.83
C PRO A 27 13.67 -23.62 -18.72
N PRO A 28 13.65 -24.91 -18.37
CA PRO A 28 12.40 -25.64 -18.20
C PRO A 28 11.47 -24.91 -17.24
N ALA A 29 10.17 -24.83 -17.55
CA ALA A 29 9.18 -24.07 -16.76
C ALA A 29 9.25 -24.36 -15.26
N LYS A 30 9.47 -25.63 -14.88
CA LYS A 30 9.68 -26.04 -13.49
C LYS A 30 10.88 -25.35 -12.84
N ALA A 31 12.03 -25.29 -13.51
CA ALA A 31 13.22 -24.66 -12.96
C ALA A 31 13.01 -23.15 -12.76
N THR A 32 12.30 -22.50 -13.68
CA THR A 32 11.89 -21.09 -13.55
C THR A 32 10.93 -20.91 -12.38
N TYR A 33 9.91 -21.77 -12.26
CA TYR A 33 8.95 -21.74 -11.16
C TYR A 33 9.61 -21.97 -9.80
N ASP A 34 10.45 -23.00 -9.67
CA ASP A 34 11.16 -23.31 -8.43
C ASP A 34 12.03 -22.13 -7.97
N LYS A 35 12.65 -21.42 -8.91
CA LYS A 35 13.53 -20.29 -8.64
C LYS A 35 12.77 -19.03 -8.20
N TRP A 36 11.63 -18.73 -8.83
CA TRP A 36 10.99 -17.41 -8.71
C TRP A 36 9.62 -17.43 -8.04
N CYS A 37 8.90 -18.54 -8.09
CA CYS A 37 7.50 -18.62 -7.66
C CYS A 37 7.31 -19.51 -6.42
N ALA A 38 8.04 -20.63 -6.34
CA ALA A 38 7.83 -21.65 -5.31
C ALA A 38 8.11 -21.18 -3.87
N GLY A 39 8.91 -20.12 -3.69
CA GLY A 39 9.15 -19.54 -2.36
C GLY A 39 7.88 -19.01 -1.69
N CYS A 40 6.93 -18.52 -2.48
CA CYS A 40 5.62 -18.04 -2.02
C CYS A 40 4.52 -19.06 -2.31
N HIS A 41 4.45 -19.57 -3.55
CA HIS A 41 3.36 -20.45 -3.98
C HIS A 41 3.55 -21.93 -3.62
N GLY A 42 4.70 -22.32 -3.07
CA GLY A 42 5.02 -23.71 -2.74
C GLY A 42 5.46 -24.52 -3.97
N ALA A 43 6.27 -25.56 -3.76
CA ALA A 43 6.74 -26.41 -4.88
C ALA A 43 5.61 -27.23 -5.53
N ASP A 44 4.51 -27.44 -4.81
CA ASP A 44 3.30 -28.14 -5.25
C ASP A 44 2.15 -27.18 -5.62
N GLY A 45 2.40 -25.87 -5.64
CA GLY A 45 1.45 -24.87 -6.11
C GLY A 45 0.31 -24.53 -5.15
N LYS A 46 0.37 -24.96 -3.88
CA LYS A 46 -0.72 -24.78 -2.91
C LYS A 46 -0.80 -23.42 -2.21
N GLY A 47 0.11 -22.50 -2.51
CA GLY A 47 0.17 -21.22 -1.79
C GLY A 47 0.80 -21.33 -0.38
N GLU A 48 1.53 -22.42 -0.13
CA GLU A 48 2.12 -22.75 1.19
C GLU A 48 3.66 -22.72 1.15
N GLY A 49 4.24 -21.87 0.30
CA GLY A 49 5.70 -21.65 0.28
C GLY A 49 6.20 -21.10 1.63
N PHE A 50 7.50 -21.19 1.87
CA PHE A 50 8.09 -20.79 3.16
C PHE A 50 7.80 -19.32 3.53
N ALA A 51 7.58 -18.45 2.53
CA ALA A 51 7.25 -17.04 2.73
C ALA A 51 5.75 -16.78 2.93
N ALA A 52 4.87 -17.74 2.61
CA ALA A 52 3.42 -17.56 2.68
C ALA A 52 2.94 -17.25 4.11
N ALA A 53 3.59 -17.84 5.12
CA ALA A 53 3.29 -17.67 6.54
C ALA A 53 3.45 -16.24 7.08
N THR A 54 3.94 -15.30 6.27
CA THR A 54 4.10 -13.90 6.67
C THR A 54 3.34 -12.95 5.73
N MET A 55 2.47 -13.46 4.86
CA MET A 55 1.81 -12.66 3.83
C MET A 55 0.30 -12.67 4.01
N LEU A 56 -0.31 -11.49 3.99
CA LEU A 56 -1.73 -11.30 3.72
C LEU A 56 -1.86 -10.26 2.60
N PRO A 57 -2.65 -10.53 1.54
CA PRO A 57 -3.33 -11.79 1.23
C PRO A 57 -2.35 -12.97 1.03
N ARG A 58 -2.84 -14.20 1.20
CA ARG A 58 -2.02 -15.41 0.99
C ARG A 58 -1.66 -15.60 -0.49
N PRO A 59 -0.48 -16.17 -0.81
CA PRO A 59 -0.17 -16.59 -2.17
C PRO A 59 -1.22 -17.57 -2.69
N ARG A 60 -1.60 -17.41 -3.97
CA ARG A 60 -2.64 -18.22 -4.59
C ARG A 60 -2.31 -19.72 -4.57
N ASP A 61 -3.28 -20.53 -4.13
CA ASP A 61 -3.34 -21.97 -4.37
C ASP A 61 -3.82 -22.26 -5.82
N PHE A 62 -2.88 -22.66 -6.67
CA PHE A 62 -3.13 -22.99 -8.07
C PHE A 62 -3.85 -24.34 -8.26
N THR A 63 -3.85 -25.22 -7.26
CA THR A 63 -4.47 -26.56 -7.35
C THR A 63 -6.00 -26.48 -7.40
N THR A 64 -6.56 -25.42 -6.83
CA THR A 64 -8.01 -25.11 -6.87
C THR A 64 -8.49 -24.62 -8.25
N ALA A 65 -7.58 -24.10 -9.07
CA ALA A 65 -7.86 -23.34 -10.28
C ALA A 65 -8.82 -22.14 -10.10
N LEU A 66 -8.88 -21.55 -8.90
CA LEU A 66 -9.65 -20.34 -8.62
C LEU A 66 -8.75 -19.09 -8.73
N TYR A 67 -8.84 -18.37 -9.84
CA TYR A 67 -8.05 -17.16 -10.08
C TYR A 67 -8.88 -15.91 -9.84
N GLN A 68 -8.38 -14.94 -9.07
CA GLN A 68 -9.11 -13.69 -8.80
C GLN A 68 -9.33 -12.88 -10.08
N ILE A 69 -8.25 -12.61 -10.82
CA ILE A 69 -8.26 -11.71 -11.97
C ILE A 69 -8.43 -12.50 -13.26
N ARG A 70 -9.55 -12.26 -13.94
CA ARG A 70 -9.98 -12.96 -15.15
C ARG A 70 -10.75 -12.01 -16.06
N THR A 71 -10.89 -12.39 -17.32
CA THR A 71 -11.86 -11.83 -18.27
C THR A 71 -13.08 -12.72 -18.47
N THR A 72 -13.21 -13.83 -17.72
CA THR A 72 -14.26 -14.84 -17.90
C THR A 72 -15.31 -14.77 -16.78
N PRO A 73 -16.51 -15.35 -16.95
CA PRO A 73 -17.57 -15.33 -15.93
C PRO A 73 -17.13 -15.79 -14.54
N SER A 74 -17.85 -15.37 -13.49
CA SER A 74 -17.60 -15.82 -12.11
C SER A 74 -17.60 -17.35 -12.00
N GLY A 75 -16.66 -17.90 -11.23
CA GLY A 75 -16.47 -19.35 -11.09
C GLY A 75 -15.82 -20.08 -12.28
N ALA A 76 -15.68 -19.44 -13.45
CA ALA A 76 -14.99 -20.01 -14.61
C ALA A 76 -13.45 -19.95 -14.46
N LEU A 77 -12.76 -20.80 -15.22
CA LEU A 77 -11.29 -20.81 -15.32
C LEU A 77 -10.77 -19.50 -15.95
N PRO A 78 -9.55 -19.05 -15.63
CA PRO A 78 -8.89 -17.99 -16.39
C PRO A 78 -8.56 -18.44 -17.82
N THR A 79 -8.41 -17.47 -18.73
CA THR A 79 -7.73 -17.69 -20.01
C THR A 79 -6.20 -17.76 -19.82
N ASP A 80 -5.48 -18.24 -20.84
CA ASP A 80 -4.00 -18.20 -20.82
C ASP A 80 -3.47 -16.75 -20.76
N GLU A 81 -4.19 -15.81 -21.38
CA GLU A 81 -3.88 -14.39 -21.35
C GLU A 81 -4.08 -13.78 -19.96
N ASP A 82 -5.12 -14.17 -19.23
CA ASP A 82 -5.34 -13.75 -17.85
C ASP A 82 -4.17 -14.14 -16.94
N ILE A 83 -3.76 -15.43 -17.01
CA ILE A 83 -2.62 -15.92 -16.23
C ILE A 83 -1.35 -15.19 -16.65
N ARG A 84 -1.13 -15.05 -17.97
CA ARG A 84 0.04 -14.37 -18.52
C ARG A 84 0.12 -12.92 -18.05
N ARG A 85 -0.98 -12.18 -18.08
CA ARG A 85 -1.05 -10.79 -17.66
C ARG A 85 -0.60 -10.62 -16.21
N ILE A 86 -1.07 -11.47 -15.31
CA ILE A 86 -0.67 -11.42 -13.89
C ILE A 86 0.81 -11.78 -13.69
N ILE A 87 1.35 -12.73 -14.46
CA ILE A 87 2.81 -12.98 -14.44
C ILE A 87 3.57 -11.73 -14.91
N ASP A 88 3.05 -11.01 -15.91
CA ASP A 88 3.72 -9.88 -16.54
C ASP A 88 3.78 -8.67 -15.61
N VAL A 89 2.64 -8.27 -15.04
CA VAL A 89 2.49 -7.03 -14.27
C VAL A 89 2.51 -7.25 -12.75
N GLY A 90 2.31 -8.48 -12.29
CA GLY A 90 2.15 -8.80 -10.87
C GLY A 90 0.72 -8.59 -10.39
N MET A 91 0.56 -8.47 -9.09
CA MET A 91 -0.70 -8.08 -8.44
C MET A 91 -0.42 -6.91 -7.51
N PRO A 92 -0.60 -5.65 -7.98
CA PRO A 92 -0.51 -4.46 -7.13
C PRO A 92 -1.36 -4.60 -5.85
N GLY A 93 -0.92 -3.95 -4.77
CA GLY A 93 -1.52 -4.14 -3.43
C GLY A 93 -1.20 -5.49 -2.77
N THR A 94 -0.30 -6.30 -3.34
CA THR A 94 0.14 -7.58 -2.76
C THR A 94 1.66 -7.76 -2.88
N ALA A 95 2.20 -8.83 -2.29
CA ALA A 95 3.60 -9.19 -2.42
C ALA A 95 4.00 -9.77 -3.80
N MET A 96 3.08 -9.93 -4.77
CA MET A 96 3.36 -10.55 -6.07
C MET A 96 3.88 -9.53 -7.10
N PRO A 97 5.18 -9.53 -7.43
CA PRO A 97 5.76 -8.57 -8.37
C PRO A 97 5.47 -8.93 -9.83
N GLY A 98 5.67 -7.97 -10.74
CA GLY A 98 5.67 -8.21 -12.17
C GLY A 98 6.99 -8.79 -12.68
N TRP A 99 6.91 -9.81 -13.54
CA TRP A 99 8.08 -10.55 -14.02
C TRP A 99 8.48 -10.19 -15.46
N ALA A 100 7.75 -9.32 -16.15
CA ALA A 100 8.02 -8.96 -17.54
C ALA A 100 9.43 -8.39 -17.78
N LYS A 101 10.03 -7.74 -16.77
CA LYS A 101 11.39 -7.17 -16.84
C LYS A 101 12.49 -8.19 -16.53
N HIS A 102 12.14 -9.35 -15.99
CA HIS A 102 13.08 -10.36 -15.51
C HIS A 102 13.03 -11.68 -16.28
N LEU A 103 11.88 -12.00 -16.89
CA LEU A 103 11.65 -13.24 -17.62
C LEU A 103 11.28 -12.94 -19.08
N GLY A 104 11.86 -13.70 -20.00
CA GLY A 104 11.52 -13.64 -21.41
C GLY A 104 10.08 -14.08 -21.69
N GLU A 105 9.54 -13.72 -22.86
CA GLU A 105 8.18 -14.11 -23.26
C GLU A 105 7.97 -15.63 -23.26
N GLN A 106 8.93 -16.40 -23.80
CA GLN A 106 8.86 -17.86 -23.84
C GLN A 106 8.86 -18.49 -22.44
N GLU A 107 9.66 -17.96 -21.50
CA GLU A 107 9.67 -18.42 -20.11
C GLU A 107 8.32 -18.17 -19.43
N ARG A 108 7.73 -16.99 -19.65
CA ARG A 108 6.42 -16.64 -19.08
C ARG A 108 5.29 -17.49 -19.66
N MET A 109 5.29 -17.77 -20.96
CA MET A 109 4.31 -18.70 -21.56
C MET A 109 4.50 -20.14 -21.06
N ALA A 110 5.74 -20.57 -20.86
CA ALA A 110 6.02 -21.88 -20.28
C ALA A 110 5.52 -21.97 -18.83
N LEU A 111 5.63 -20.88 -18.05
CA LEU A 111 5.03 -20.78 -16.72
C LEU A 111 3.50 -20.87 -16.75
N VAL A 112 2.82 -20.22 -17.70
CA VAL A 112 1.35 -20.35 -17.85
C VAL A 112 0.94 -21.82 -17.96
N ALA A 113 1.59 -22.57 -18.87
CA ALA A 113 1.33 -24.00 -19.03
C ALA A 113 1.64 -24.81 -17.76
N TYR A 114 2.73 -24.46 -17.07
CA TYR A 114 3.12 -25.13 -15.82
C TYR A 114 2.14 -24.86 -14.67
N LEU A 115 1.64 -23.63 -14.54
CA LEU A 115 0.63 -23.27 -13.53
C LEU A 115 -0.68 -24.03 -13.72
N LYS A 116 -1.13 -24.17 -14.98
CA LYS A 116 -2.34 -24.95 -15.31
C LYS A 116 -2.21 -26.43 -14.94
N ALA A 117 -1.00 -26.99 -14.98
CA ALA A 117 -0.75 -28.39 -14.63
C ALA A 117 -0.95 -28.72 -13.14
N PHE A 118 -1.07 -27.71 -12.26
CA PHE A 118 -1.39 -27.95 -10.84
C PHE A 118 -2.84 -28.37 -10.60
N SER A 119 -3.74 -28.20 -11.56
CA SER A 119 -5.16 -28.53 -11.37
C SER A 119 -5.74 -29.34 -12.54
N PRO A 120 -6.38 -30.50 -12.28
CA PRO A 120 -7.04 -31.29 -13.33
C PRO A 120 -8.25 -30.58 -13.95
N ARG A 121 -8.72 -29.47 -13.37
CA ARG A 121 -9.80 -28.66 -13.95
C ARG A 121 -9.44 -28.10 -15.32
N PHE A 122 -8.18 -27.75 -15.55
CA PHE A 122 -7.72 -27.23 -16.85
C PHE A 122 -7.67 -28.29 -17.96
N GLU A 123 -7.69 -29.58 -17.61
CA GLU A 123 -7.78 -30.68 -18.58
C GLU A 123 -9.23 -31.09 -18.86
N SER A 124 -10.12 -30.89 -17.89
CA SER A 124 -11.49 -31.42 -17.88
C SER A 124 -12.56 -30.41 -18.24
N GLN A 125 -12.22 -29.12 -18.28
CA GLN A 125 -13.12 -28.04 -18.68
C GLN A 125 -12.60 -27.39 -19.95
N ASP A 126 -13.52 -27.04 -20.85
CA ASP A 126 -13.17 -26.25 -22.03
C ASP A 126 -12.66 -24.87 -21.60
N SER A 127 -11.83 -24.27 -22.45
CA SER A 127 -11.38 -22.89 -22.23
C SER A 127 -12.59 -21.96 -22.28
N PRO A 128 -12.87 -21.21 -21.19
CA PRO A 128 -14.04 -20.35 -21.14
C PRO A 128 -13.90 -19.16 -22.08
N GLU A 129 -15.04 -18.71 -22.61
CA GLU A 129 -15.09 -17.48 -23.38
C GLU A 129 -15.04 -16.27 -22.45
N PRO A 130 -14.26 -15.23 -22.79
CA PRO A 130 -14.31 -13.95 -22.10
C PRO A 130 -15.74 -13.37 -22.07
N VAL A 131 -16.06 -12.62 -21.03
CA VAL A 131 -17.29 -11.83 -20.99
C VAL A 131 -17.20 -10.73 -22.05
N GLU A 132 -18.25 -10.58 -22.85
CA GLU A 132 -18.38 -9.47 -23.77
C GLU A 132 -18.68 -8.21 -22.96
N ILE A 133 -17.76 -7.26 -22.96
CA ILE A 133 -17.96 -5.95 -22.33
C ILE A 133 -18.06 -4.88 -23.41
N GLY A 134 -19.05 -4.00 -23.28
CA GLY A 134 -19.19 -2.84 -24.16
C GLY A 134 -18.07 -1.82 -23.97
N SER A 135 -18.26 -0.62 -24.52
CA SER A 135 -17.38 0.51 -24.23
C SER A 135 -18.04 1.42 -23.20
N ALA A 136 -17.21 2.02 -22.32
CA ALA A 136 -17.70 2.98 -21.36
C ALA A 136 -18.51 4.11 -22.03
N PRO A 137 -19.68 4.47 -21.49
CA PRO A 137 -20.42 5.65 -21.91
C PRO A 137 -19.63 6.93 -21.59
N GLY A 138 -20.00 8.06 -22.21
CA GLY A 138 -19.33 9.35 -21.94
C GLY A 138 -19.40 9.75 -20.47
N GLU A 139 -18.30 10.28 -19.93
CA GLU A 139 -18.18 10.72 -18.54
C GLU A 139 -18.68 12.17 -18.36
N SER A 140 -19.35 12.45 -17.24
CA SER A 140 -19.78 13.77 -16.80
C SER A 140 -19.98 13.81 -15.28
N GLU A 141 -20.13 14.99 -14.67
CA GLU A 141 -20.44 15.11 -13.24
C GLU A 141 -21.74 14.39 -12.87
N GLU A 142 -22.76 14.44 -13.74
CA GLU A 142 -24.02 13.71 -13.57
C GLU A 142 -23.81 12.19 -13.63
N ALA A 143 -22.94 11.71 -14.53
CA ALA A 143 -22.60 10.29 -14.63
C ALA A 143 -21.90 9.78 -13.37
N LEU A 144 -20.97 10.56 -12.80
CA LEU A 144 -20.32 10.22 -11.53
C LEU A 144 -21.31 10.25 -10.36
N ALA A 145 -22.23 11.22 -10.34
CA ALA A 145 -23.29 11.28 -9.34
C ALA A 145 -24.25 10.08 -9.42
N GLU A 146 -24.61 9.64 -10.63
CA GLU A 146 -25.36 8.40 -10.83
C GLU A 146 -24.55 7.18 -10.35
N GLY A 147 -23.28 7.08 -10.74
CA GLY A 147 -22.38 6.00 -10.31
C GLY A 147 -22.30 5.86 -8.79
N ARG A 148 -22.20 7.00 -8.07
CA ARG A 148 -22.27 7.03 -6.61
C ARG A 148 -23.60 6.52 -6.06
N GLN A 149 -24.73 6.93 -6.66
CA GLN A 149 -26.06 6.46 -6.24
C GLN A 149 -26.18 4.94 -6.40
N ILE A 150 -25.66 4.39 -7.51
CA ILE A 150 -25.68 2.95 -7.75
C ILE A 150 -24.73 2.22 -6.79
N TYR A 151 -23.52 2.75 -6.53
CA TYR A 151 -22.60 2.23 -5.51
C TYR A 151 -23.25 2.14 -4.13
N GLU A 152 -24.06 3.13 -3.75
CA GLU A 152 -24.85 3.09 -2.52
C GLU A 152 -26.01 2.08 -2.59
N LYS A 153 -26.74 2.03 -3.71
CA LYS A 153 -27.91 1.16 -3.95
C LYS A 153 -27.55 -0.33 -3.90
N ILE A 154 -26.45 -0.72 -4.53
CA ILE A 154 -25.97 -2.13 -4.54
C ILE A 154 -25.05 -2.44 -3.36
N GLU A 155 -24.93 -1.50 -2.42
CA GLU A 155 -24.31 -1.68 -1.11
C GLU A 155 -22.79 -1.95 -1.12
N CYS A 156 -22.05 -1.50 -2.15
CA CYS A 156 -20.58 -1.59 -2.20
C CYS A 156 -19.92 -1.02 -0.93
N TRP A 157 -20.52 0.03 -0.37
CA TRP A 157 -20.08 0.70 0.86
C TRP A 157 -20.08 -0.19 2.10
N LYS A 158 -20.78 -1.33 2.11
CA LYS A 158 -20.75 -2.26 3.24
C LYS A 158 -19.37 -2.85 3.46
N CYS A 159 -18.61 -3.08 2.39
CA CYS A 159 -17.24 -3.58 2.45
C CYS A 159 -16.24 -2.43 2.28
N HIS A 160 -16.41 -1.61 1.24
CA HIS A 160 -15.44 -0.58 0.87
C HIS A 160 -15.63 0.76 1.60
N GLY A 161 -16.68 0.93 2.42
CA GLY A 161 -17.00 2.22 3.05
C GLY A 161 -17.62 3.23 2.09
N ARG A 162 -18.16 4.35 2.60
CA ARG A 162 -18.79 5.37 1.75
C ARG A 162 -17.76 6.23 1.03
N ALA A 163 -16.61 6.46 1.65
CA ALA A 163 -15.47 7.11 0.99
C ALA A 163 -14.62 6.15 0.14
N GLY A 164 -14.95 4.86 0.08
CA GLY A 164 -14.19 3.86 -0.69
C GLY A 164 -12.92 3.35 -0.02
N ARG A 165 -12.61 3.76 1.22
CA ARG A 165 -11.37 3.42 1.92
C ARG A 165 -11.42 2.10 2.72
N GLY A 166 -12.04 1.05 2.20
CA GLY A 166 -12.01 -0.29 2.83
C GLY A 166 -12.59 -0.44 4.25
N GLY A 167 -13.13 0.63 4.87
CA GLY A 167 -13.59 0.65 6.27
C GLY A 167 -15.11 0.45 6.46
N GLY A 168 -15.77 -0.28 5.55
CA GLY A 168 -17.20 -0.54 5.65
C GLY A 168 -17.58 -1.40 6.87
N PRO A 169 -18.86 -1.41 7.31
CA PRO A 169 -19.29 -2.20 8.47
C PRO A 169 -19.01 -3.71 8.37
N SER A 170 -18.87 -4.26 7.17
CA SER A 170 -18.53 -5.67 6.91
C SER A 170 -17.04 -5.90 6.68
N ALA A 171 -16.22 -4.84 6.58
CA ALA A 171 -14.78 -4.95 6.36
C ALA A 171 -14.05 -5.87 7.37
N PRO A 172 -14.25 -5.73 8.70
CA PRO A 172 -13.55 -6.59 9.66
C PRO A 172 -14.01 -8.06 9.64
N THR A 173 -15.05 -8.41 8.87
CA THR A 173 -15.55 -9.78 8.77
C THR A 173 -15.13 -10.49 7.48
N LEU A 174 -14.38 -9.81 6.60
CA LEU A 174 -14.02 -10.36 5.30
C LEU A 174 -12.93 -11.43 5.41
N GLU A 175 -13.18 -12.57 4.78
CA GLU A 175 -12.26 -13.69 4.67
C GLU A 175 -12.24 -14.20 3.23
N ASP A 176 -11.11 -14.74 2.80
CA ASP A 176 -11.04 -15.52 1.57
C ASP A 176 -11.68 -16.91 1.75
N ASP A 177 -11.83 -17.66 0.66
CA ASP A 177 -12.42 -19.02 0.70
C ASP A 177 -11.62 -20.02 1.57
N GLN A 178 -10.39 -19.68 1.97
CA GLN A 178 -9.54 -20.47 2.85
C GLN A 178 -9.63 -20.03 4.32
N GLY A 179 -10.43 -19.01 4.63
CA GLY A 179 -10.65 -18.49 5.98
C GLY A 179 -9.58 -17.51 6.45
N PHE A 180 -8.71 -17.00 5.57
CA PHE A 180 -7.75 -15.96 5.91
C PHE A 180 -8.36 -14.57 5.77
N PRO A 181 -8.02 -13.61 6.63
CA PRO A 181 -8.43 -12.21 6.47
C PRO A 181 -8.07 -11.66 5.10
N ILE A 182 -9.01 -10.97 4.46
CA ILE A 182 -8.79 -10.29 3.19
C ILE A 182 -9.40 -8.90 3.22
N ALA A 183 -8.55 -7.87 3.13
CA ALA A 183 -9.00 -6.49 3.22
C ALA A 183 -9.71 -6.08 1.93
N ALA A 184 -10.78 -5.30 2.05
CA ALA A 184 -11.36 -4.60 0.90
C ALA A 184 -10.36 -3.53 0.43
N ALA A 185 -10.14 -3.44 -0.89
CA ALA A 185 -9.23 -2.44 -1.45
C ALA A 185 -9.65 -1.01 -1.08
N ASP A 186 -8.68 -0.14 -0.77
CA ASP A 186 -8.87 1.31 -0.73
C ASP A 186 -9.06 1.81 -2.17
N LEU A 187 -10.32 2.12 -2.51
CA LEU A 187 -10.72 2.61 -3.81
C LEU A 187 -10.19 4.02 -4.14
N THR A 188 -9.63 4.72 -3.15
CA THR A 188 -8.94 6.00 -3.34
C THR A 188 -7.49 5.83 -3.80
N GLU A 189 -6.99 4.59 -3.87
CA GLU A 189 -5.61 4.25 -4.25
C GLU A 189 -5.57 3.24 -5.40
N SER A 190 -6.08 3.65 -6.56
CA SER A 190 -6.25 2.78 -7.74
C SER A 190 -4.95 2.13 -8.24
N TRP A 191 -3.77 2.69 -7.93
CA TRP A 191 -2.47 2.08 -8.21
C TRP A 191 -2.26 0.74 -7.48
N ASN A 192 -3.01 0.49 -6.40
CA ASN A 192 -3.01 -0.77 -5.65
C ASN A 192 -4.05 -1.79 -6.14
N PHE A 193 -4.81 -1.50 -7.22
CA PHE A 193 -5.80 -2.45 -7.73
C PHE A 193 -5.12 -3.63 -8.42
N ASN A 194 -5.22 -4.81 -7.79
CA ASN A 194 -4.64 -6.05 -8.29
C ASN A 194 -5.13 -6.47 -9.70
N GLY A 195 -6.29 -5.98 -10.14
CA GLY A 195 -6.90 -6.25 -11.43
C GLY A 195 -6.69 -5.17 -12.50
N GLY A 196 -6.02 -4.07 -12.17
CA GLY A 196 -5.90 -2.89 -13.03
C GLY A 196 -6.78 -1.72 -12.59
N ALA A 197 -6.32 -0.51 -12.91
CA ALA A 197 -6.83 0.75 -12.40
C ALA A 197 -7.74 1.50 -13.40
N THR A 198 -7.77 1.10 -14.67
CA THR A 198 -8.59 1.79 -15.68
C THR A 198 -10.07 1.51 -15.51
N THR A 199 -10.94 2.40 -15.99
CA THR A 199 -12.40 2.22 -15.93
C THR A 199 -12.85 0.89 -16.54
N ASP A 200 -12.25 0.47 -17.67
CA ASP A 200 -12.56 -0.81 -18.32
C ASP A 200 -12.13 -2.01 -17.47
N GLU A 201 -10.96 -1.93 -16.82
CA GLU A 201 -10.47 -2.99 -15.93
C GLU A 201 -11.33 -3.10 -14.67
N ILE A 202 -11.72 -1.96 -14.08
CA ILE A 202 -12.63 -1.90 -12.93
C ILE A 202 -13.98 -2.51 -13.33
N PHE A 203 -14.55 -2.09 -14.46
CA PHE A 203 -15.81 -2.66 -14.97
C PHE A 203 -15.70 -4.16 -15.20
N THR A 204 -14.57 -4.63 -15.76
CA THR A 204 -14.33 -6.07 -15.93
C THR A 204 -14.36 -6.79 -14.59
N ARG A 205 -13.77 -6.24 -13.51
CA ARG A 205 -13.85 -6.84 -12.16
C ARG A 205 -15.28 -6.90 -11.63
N LEU A 206 -16.08 -5.86 -11.87
CA LEU A 206 -17.49 -5.86 -11.51
C LEU A 206 -18.27 -6.96 -12.27
N MET A 207 -17.93 -7.22 -13.52
CA MET A 207 -18.58 -8.26 -14.33
C MET A 207 -18.10 -9.68 -14.00
N THR A 208 -16.81 -9.88 -13.71
CA THR A 208 -16.24 -11.22 -13.50
C THR A 208 -16.25 -11.67 -12.04
N GLY A 209 -16.33 -10.72 -11.11
CA GLY A 209 -16.03 -10.94 -9.69
C GLY A 209 -14.58 -11.35 -9.45
N LEU A 210 -14.22 -11.54 -8.18
CA LEU A 210 -12.89 -11.99 -7.75
C LEU A 210 -13.01 -13.37 -7.07
N ASN A 211 -12.87 -14.46 -7.84
CA ASN A 211 -12.98 -15.82 -7.30
C ASN A 211 -12.03 -16.03 -6.11
N GLY A 212 -12.52 -16.73 -5.08
CA GLY A 212 -11.76 -16.95 -3.85
C GLY A 212 -11.88 -15.80 -2.85
N THR A 213 -12.74 -14.80 -3.10
CA THR A 213 -12.93 -13.65 -2.21
C THR A 213 -14.41 -13.31 -2.06
N PRO A 214 -14.79 -12.49 -1.07
CA PRO A 214 -16.16 -12.02 -0.90
C PRO A 214 -16.67 -11.06 -1.98
N MET A 215 -15.83 -10.58 -2.92
CA MET A 215 -16.22 -9.63 -3.96
C MET A 215 -16.89 -10.36 -5.13
N PRO A 216 -18.22 -10.28 -5.26
CA PRO A 216 -18.98 -11.08 -6.22
C PRO A 216 -18.89 -10.51 -7.63
N SER A 217 -19.45 -11.24 -8.59
CA SER A 217 -19.85 -10.66 -9.87
C SER A 217 -21.18 -9.93 -9.70
N PHE A 218 -21.33 -8.80 -10.40
CA PHE A 218 -22.55 -8.02 -10.49
C PHE A 218 -23.30 -8.26 -11.80
N ALA A 219 -22.84 -9.19 -12.65
CA ALA A 219 -23.54 -9.60 -13.86
C ALA A 219 -24.95 -10.14 -13.52
N ASP A 220 -25.08 -10.90 -12.43
CA ASP A 220 -26.37 -11.42 -11.95
C ASP A 220 -27.36 -10.29 -11.60
N LEU A 221 -26.89 -9.11 -11.19
CA LEU A 221 -27.76 -7.95 -10.93
C LEU A 221 -28.26 -7.31 -12.23
N ILE A 222 -27.51 -7.41 -13.31
CA ILE A 222 -27.93 -6.98 -14.65
C ILE A 222 -28.97 -7.96 -15.18
N ASP A 223 -28.70 -9.26 -15.09
CA ASP A 223 -29.62 -10.32 -15.53
C ASP A 223 -30.95 -10.29 -14.75
N ALA A 224 -30.89 -9.93 -13.46
CA ALA A 224 -32.06 -9.75 -12.61
C ALA A 224 -32.74 -8.36 -12.77
N GLU A 225 -32.28 -7.52 -13.71
CA GLU A 225 -32.80 -6.17 -13.97
C GLU A 225 -32.79 -5.24 -12.75
N VAL A 226 -31.88 -5.47 -11.79
CA VAL A 226 -31.69 -4.63 -10.60
C VAL A 226 -30.93 -3.35 -10.95
N VAL A 227 -29.97 -3.47 -11.86
CA VAL A 227 -29.20 -2.37 -12.47
C VAL A 227 -29.02 -2.63 -13.97
N THR A 228 -28.80 -1.59 -14.75
CA THR A 228 -28.41 -1.75 -16.17
C THR A 228 -26.90 -1.87 -16.32
N GLU A 229 -26.41 -2.37 -17.47
CA GLU A 229 -24.97 -2.36 -17.78
C GLU A 229 -24.40 -0.94 -17.75
N GLU A 230 -25.12 0.04 -18.32
CA GLU A 230 -24.72 1.45 -18.27
C GLU A 230 -24.59 1.95 -16.83
N GLN A 231 -25.51 1.58 -15.94
CA GLN A 231 -25.43 1.92 -14.52
C GLN A 231 -24.20 1.31 -13.84
N LEU A 232 -23.82 0.08 -14.20
CA LEU A 232 -22.61 -0.54 -13.68
C LEU A 232 -21.34 0.12 -14.25
N TRP A 233 -21.35 0.58 -15.50
CA TRP A 233 -20.30 1.45 -16.05
C TRP A 233 -20.19 2.76 -15.26
N ARG A 234 -21.31 3.36 -14.84
CA ARG A 234 -21.29 4.56 -13.97
C ARG A 234 -20.61 4.26 -12.63
N VAL A 235 -20.82 3.08 -12.05
CA VAL A 235 -20.10 2.66 -10.84
C VAL A 235 -18.60 2.57 -11.10
N ALA A 236 -18.17 1.98 -12.22
CA ALA A 236 -16.74 1.91 -12.55
C ALA A 236 -16.11 3.30 -12.73
N GLN A 237 -16.81 4.24 -13.38
CA GLN A 237 -16.39 5.64 -13.51
C GLN A 237 -16.29 6.32 -12.14
N TYR A 238 -17.30 6.14 -11.30
CA TYR A 238 -17.28 6.67 -9.93
C TYR A 238 -16.12 6.11 -9.11
N VAL A 239 -15.89 4.79 -9.12
CA VAL A 239 -14.77 4.15 -8.43
C VAL A 239 -13.43 4.69 -8.93
N ARG A 240 -13.23 4.82 -10.26
CA ARG A 240 -12.00 5.42 -10.79
C ARG A 240 -11.81 6.86 -10.30
N SER A 241 -12.89 7.64 -10.23
CA SER A 241 -12.86 9.05 -9.81
C SER A 241 -12.51 9.27 -8.34
N LEU A 242 -12.60 8.24 -7.49
CA LEU A 242 -12.22 8.33 -6.07
C LEU A 242 -10.72 8.47 -5.87
N SER A 243 -9.93 7.99 -6.84
CA SER A 243 -8.47 7.97 -6.75
C SER A 243 -7.86 9.07 -7.60
N PRO A 244 -6.84 9.79 -7.10
CA PRO A 244 -6.03 10.66 -7.95
C PRO A 244 -5.23 9.82 -8.97
N GLU A 245 -4.41 10.51 -9.77
CA GLU A 245 -3.32 9.83 -10.47
C GLU A 245 -2.31 9.26 -9.47
N GLU A 246 -1.63 8.18 -9.86
CA GLU A 246 -0.60 7.54 -9.04
C GLU A 246 0.43 8.57 -8.58
N PRO A 247 0.66 8.72 -7.27
CA PRO A 247 1.57 9.74 -6.78
C PRO A 247 3.02 9.36 -7.01
N GLU A 248 3.82 10.35 -7.44
CA GLU A 248 5.27 10.22 -7.44
C GLU A 248 5.83 10.44 -6.03
N ALA A 249 6.68 9.51 -5.57
CA ALA A 249 7.44 9.69 -4.34
C ALA A 249 8.55 10.75 -4.55
N LYS A 250 8.39 11.92 -3.97
CA LYS A 250 9.38 13.01 -4.01
C LYS A 250 10.23 12.98 -2.74
N GLU A 251 11.55 13.08 -2.89
CA GLU A 251 12.48 13.06 -1.75
C GLU A 251 12.39 14.32 -0.86
N VAL A 252 11.89 15.44 -1.39
CA VAL A 252 11.84 16.74 -0.70
C VAL A 252 10.38 17.18 -0.51
N ILE A 253 9.97 17.28 0.74
CA ILE A 253 8.70 17.83 1.22
C ILE A 253 8.92 19.30 1.54
N ARG A 254 8.22 20.21 0.85
CA ARG A 254 8.36 21.65 1.08
C ARG A 254 7.34 22.13 2.11
N ALA A 255 7.83 22.84 3.11
CA ALA A 255 7.00 23.64 4.01
C ALA A 255 6.95 25.07 3.48
N GLY A 256 5.79 25.48 2.99
CA GLY A 256 5.61 26.84 2.46
C GLY A 256 5.62 27.88 3.57
N LEU A 257 6.27 29.03 3.33
CA LEU A 257 6.20 30.18 4.23
C LEU A 257 4.85 30.90 4.05
N THR A 258 4.09 31.04 5.13
CA THR A 258 2.86 31.85 5.18
C THR A 258 3.12 33.22 5.81
N GLU A 259 2.45 34.24 5.29
CA GLU A 259 2.40 35.58 5.92
C GLU A 259 1.32 35.70 7.00
N GLY A 260 0.33 34.80 6.99
CA GLY A 260 -0.78 34.75 7.94
C GLY A 260 -0.58 33.68 9.02
N ALA A 261 -1.51 33.63 9.97
CA ALA A 261 -1.49 32.61 11.04
C ALA A 261 -1.48 31.19 10.46
N LEU A 262 -0.74 30.29 11.11
CA LEU A 262 -0.73 28.88 10.73
C LEU A 262 -2.08 28.21 10.99
N PRO A 263 -2.42 27.18 10.20
CA PRO A 263 -3.61 26.38 10.45
C PRO A 263 -3.64 25.81 11.85
N GLU A 264 -4.76 25.94 12.54
CA GLU A 264 -4.96 25.37 13.88
C GLU A 264 -5.78 24.08 13.86
N ARG A 265 -6.38 23.77 12.72
CA ARG A 265 -7.26 22.61 12.54
C ARG A 265 -6.90 21.82 11.29
N VAL A 266 -7.22 20.54 11.30
CA VAL A 266 -7.06 19.64 10.14
C VAL A 266 -7.93 20.05 8.95
N ASP A 267 -9.10 20.66 9.20
CA ASP A 267 -10.07 21.09 8.19
C ASP A 267 -9.94 22.57 7.79
N ASP A 268 -8.82 23.21 8.16
CA ASP A 268 -8.57 24.61 7.83
C ASP A 268 -8.46 24.80 6.30
N PRO A 269 -9.18 25.76 5.69
CA PRO A 269 -9.13 25.99 4.24
C PRO A 269 -7.74 26.38 3.73
N ALA A 270 -6.83 26.86 4.59
CA ALA A 270 -5.45 27.16 4.21
C ALA A 270 -4.73 25.94 3.61
N TRP A 271 -5.12 24.70 3.96
CA TRP A 271 -4.53 23.47 3.41
C TRP A 271 -4.89 23.23 1.94
N ALA A 272 -5.97 23.83 1.41
CA ALA A 272 -6.45 23.55 0.06
C ALA A 272 -5.45 23.95 -1.04
N GLY A 273 -4.58 24.94 -0.78
CA GLY A 273 -3.54 25.41 -1.70
C GLY A 273 -2.14 24.82 -1.46
N VAL A 274 -1.98 23.96 -0.45
CA VAL A 274 -0.67 23.41 -0.05
C VAL A 274 -0.39 22.12 -0.81
N GLU A 275 0.77 22.03 -1.44
CA GLU A 275 1.19 20.81 -2.15
C GLU A 275 1.18 19.60 -1.22
N ARG A 276 0.61 18.49 -1.71
CA ARG A 276 0.58 17.20 -1.02
C ARG A 276 1.73 16.33 -1.52
N PHE A 277 2.54 15.83 -0.59
CA PHE A 277 3.64 14.92 -0.87
C PHE A 277 3.26 13.52 -0.42
N TYR A 278 3.35 12.53 -1.30
CA TYR A 278 3.15 11.13 -0.94
C TYR A 278 4.48 10.51 -0.50
N VAL A 279 4.47 9.88 0.65
CA VAL A 279 5.60 9.15 1.23
C VAL A 279 5.19 7.68 1.34
N PRO A 280 5.67 6.80 0.45
CA PRO A 280 5.44 5.36 0.57
C PRO A 280 6.09 4.81 1.84
N LEU A 281 5.39 3.91 2.49
CA LEU A 281 5.83 3.14 3.65
C LEU A 281 5.87 1.66 3.27
N VAL A 282 6.73 0.91 3.96
CA VAL A 282 6.84 -0.54 3.80
C VAL A 282 6.88 -1.20 5.17
N GLY A 283 6.53 -2.48 5.24
CA GLY A 283 6.62 -3.23 6.48
C GLY A 283 8.05 -3.23 7.02
N GLN A 284 8.22 -3.03 8.33
CA GLN A 284 9.50 -3.25 8.99
C GLN A 284 9.87 -4.73 8.82
N VAL A 285 10.87 -5.02 8.00
CA VAL A 285 11.38 -6.41 7.81
C VAL A 285 12.87 -6.55 8.11
N ILE A 286 13.49 -5.49 8.62
CA ILE A 286 14.94 -5.40 8.82
C ILE A 286 15.33 -6.10 10.12
N GLU A 287 14.83 -5.60 11.25
CA GLU A 287 15.14 -6.11 12.60
C GLU A 287 13.99 -6.94 13.15
N ALA A 288 14.30 -8.02 13.88
CA ALA A 288 13.25 -8.81 14.54
C ALA A 288 12.70 -8.06 15.78
N PRO A 289 11.40 -8.18 16.10
CA PRO A 289 10.36 -8.86 15.34
C PRO A 289 9.93 -8.09 14.08
N ARG A 290 9.78 -8.82 12.97
CA ARG A 290 9.44 -8.29 11.63
C ARG A 290 7.93 -8.23 11.41
N TRP A 291 7.50 -7.38 10.48
CA TRP A 291 6.14 -7.22 10.02
C TRP A 291 6.11 -7.11 8.49
N PHE A 292 5.56 -8.13 7.84
CA PHE A 292 5.57 -8.27 6.38
C PHE A 292 4.23 -7.90 5.73
N THR A 293 3.21 -7.59 6.53
CA THR A 293 1.84 -7.30 6.09
C THR A 293 1.38 -5.94 6.61
N PRO A 294 2.12 -4.84 6.32
CA PRO A 294 1.68 -3.50 6.71
C PRO A 294 0.29 -3.21 6.11
N SER A 295 -0.62 -2.62 6.87
CA SER A 295 -1.87 -2.09 6.32
C SER A 295 -1.75 -0.63 5.89
N VAL A 296 -0.81 0.12 6.47
CA VAL A 296 -0.48 1.49 6.06
C VAL A 296 0.70 1.49 5.10
N ASP A 297 0.45 1.58 3.81
CA ASP A 297 1.47 1.53 2.75
C ASP A 297 1.99 2.91 2.30
N GLY A 298 1.40 3.99 2.83
CA GLY A 298 1.82 5.34 2.51
C GLY A 298 1.13 6.41 3.33
N VAL A 299 1.73 7.60 3.33
CA VAL A 299 1.16 8.79 3.99
C VAL A 299 1.26 10.00 3.07
N TRP A 300 0.27 10.88 3.16
CA TRP A 300 0.26 12.19 2.52
C TRP A 300 0.71 13.25 3.51
N VAL A 301 1.65 14.10 3.11
CA VAL A 301 2.22 15.15 3.96
C VAL A 301 2.01 16.52 3.31
N GLN A 302 1.52 17.46 4.10
CA GLN A 302 1.48 18.90 3.79
C GLN A 302 2.17 19.66 4.91
N ALA A 303 2.89 20.71 4.57
CA ALA A 303 3.63 21.49 5.56
C ALA A 303 3.56 23.00 5.29
N LEU A 304 3.44 23.77 6.35
CA LEU A 304 3.46 25.23 6.35
C LEU A 304 4.26 25.73 7.56
N HIS A 305 4.92 26.87 7.43
CA HIS A 305 5.54 27.57 8.55
C HIS A 305 5.36 29.08 8.42
N ASP A 306 5.38 29.82 9.51
CA ASP A 306 5.33 31.30 9.52
C ASP A 306 6.70 31.93 9.84
N GLY A 307 7.71 31.08 10.06
CA GLY A 307 9.07 31.51 10.43
C GLY A 307 9.34 31.44 11.94
N GLU A 308 8.30 31.21 12.75
CA GLU A 308 8.40 30.96 14.20
C GLU A 308 7.90 29.56 14.56
N ASP A 309 6.84 29.10 13.91
CA ASP A 309 6.20 27.80 14.09
C ASP A 309 6.14 27.01 12.77
N LEU A 310 6.06 25.69 12.90
CA LEU A 310 5.83 24.72 11.83
C LEU A 310 4.50 24.00 12.08
N ALA A 311 3.70 23.84 11.05
CA ALA A 311 2.51 23.01 10.99
C ALA A 311 2.73 21.89 9.95
N LEU A 312 2.54 20.64 10.38
CA LEU A 312 2.65 19.44 9.56
C LEU A 312 1.31 18.71 9.60
N LEU A 313 0.62 18.62 8.46
CA LEU A 313 -0.58 17.80 8.30
C LEU A 313 -0.20 16.48 7.64
N VAL A 314 -0.45 15.38 8.33
CA VAL A 314 -0.21 14.02 7.81
C VAL A 314 -1.55 13.29 7.72
N THR A 315 -1.83 12.72 6.54
CA THR A 315 -3.06 11.96 6.27
C THR A 315 -2.69 10.57 5.79
N TRP A 316 -3.27 9.53 6.39
CA TRP A 316 -3.03 8.14 5.96
C TRP A 316 -4.32 7.32 5.99
N HIS A 317 -4.34 6.28 5.16
CA HIS A 317 -5.42 5.31 5.16
C HIS A 317 -5.28 4.38 6.37
N ASP A 318 -6.38 4.21 7.10
CA ASP A 318 -6.54 3.21 8.15
C ASP A 318 -8.03 2.85 8.18
N PRO A 319 -8.43 1.61 7.88
CA PRO A 319 -9.85 1.23 7.83
C PRO A 319 -10.52 1.24 9.21
N SER A 320 -9.74 1.43 10.28
CA SER A 320 -10.18 1.36 11.67
C SER A 320 -9.76 2.61 12.48
N GLU A 321 -10.47 2.84 13.59
CA GLU A 321 -10.07 3.84 14.60
C GLU A 321 -9.64 3.04 15.84
N SER A 322 -8.43 2.48 15.81
CA SER A 322 -7.95 1.60 16.87
C SER A 322 -7.60 2.41 18.11
N PRO A 323 -7.81 1.87 19.33
CA PRO A 323 -8.37 0.56 19.62
C PRO A 323 -9.89 0.57 19.44
N THR A 324 -10.43 -0.46 18.80
CA THR A 324 -11.87 -0.58 18.58
C THR A 324 -12.33 -2.04 18.67
N PRO A 325 -13.31 -2.36 19.54
CA PRO A 325 -13.82 -3.73 19.69
C PRO A 325 -14.34 -4.36 18.40
N LYS A 326 -14.73 -3.54 17.41
CA LYS A 326 -15.26 -4.00 16.12
C LYS A 326 -14.23 -4.77 15.29
N TRP A 327 -12.94 -4.52 15.51
CA TRP A 327 -11.84 -5.11 14.75
C TRP A 327 -11.07 -6.16 15.56
N ASN A 328 -11.47 -6.49 16.79
CA ASN A 328 -10.74 -7.45 17.63
C ASN A 328 -10.67 -8.86 17.00
N GLU A 329 -11.76 -9.33 16.39
CA GLU A 329 -11.75 -10.64 15.71
C GLU A 329 -10.87 -10.63 14.47
N TRP A 330 -10.85 -9.51 13.75
CA TRP A 330 -9.95 -9.31 12.61
C TRP A 330 -8.48 -9.34 13.07
N GLU A 331 -8.12 -8.54 14.07
CA GLU A 331 -6.78 -8.48 14.65
C GLU A 331 -6.33 -9.87 15.10
N ALA A 332 -7.19 -10.62 15.80
CA ALA A 332 -6.88 -11.99 16.21
C ALA A 332 -6.54 -12.91 15.04
N LYS A 333 -7.30 -12.82 13.94
CA LYS A 333 -7.07 -13.64 12.74
C LYS A 333 -5.81 -13.22 11.99
N VAL A 334 -5.53 -11.93 11.87
CA VAL A 334 -4.28 -11.42 11.29
C VAL A 334 -3.10 -11.99 12.08
N LEU A 335 -3.09 -11.81 13.40
CA LEU A 335 -2.03 -12.31 14.28
C LEU A 335 -1.86 -13.83 14.18
N ALA A 336 -2.96 -14.59 14.14
CA ALA A 336 -2.91 -16.04 13.95
C ALA A 336 -2.37 -16.46 12.58
N ALA A 337 -2.57 -15.65 11.54
CA ALA A 337 -2.15 -15.97 10.18
C ALA A 337 -0.68 -15.63 9.90
N VAL A 338 -0.15 -14.55 10.48
CA VAL A 338 1.18 -14.02 10.13
C VAL A 338 2.25 -14.15 11.20
N LEU A 339 1.88 -14.62 12.41
CA LEU A 339 2.84 -14.85 13.47
C LEU A 339 3.08 -16.36 13.70
N PRO A 340 4.34 -16.78 13.97
CA PRO A 340 4.63 -18.18 14.26
C PRO A 340 3.89 -18.70 15.50
N GLU A 341 3.51 -19.98 15.50
CA GLU A 341 2.97 -20.66 16.69
C GLU A 341 3.90 -20.44 17.90
N GLY A 342 3.35 -19.94 19.02
CA GLY A 342 4.08 -19.64 20.26
C GLY A 342 4.53 -18.19 20.45
N SER A 343 4.18 -17.28 19.52
CA SER A 343 4.42 -15.83 19.66
C SER A 343 3.19 -15.05 20.16
N SER A 344 2.01 -15.68 20.19
CA SER A 344 0.86 -15.19 20.94
C SER A 344 1.17 -15.32 22.43
N GLY A 345 1.31 -14.18 23.11
CA GLY A 345 1.55 -14.10 24.55
C GLY A 345 0.33 -14.54 25.37
N GLU A 346 -0.14 -15.78 25.20
CA GLU A 346 -1.07 -16.40 26.13
C GLU A 346 -0.32 -16.68 27.45
N GLY A 347 -0.36 -15.69 28.36
CA GLY A 347 0.10 -15.89 29.73
C GLY A 347 0.56 -14.66 30.51
N ALA A 348 0.74 -13.49 29.88
CA ALA A 348 1.10 -12.28 30.63
C ALA A 348 -0.16 -11.46 30.94
N GLN A 349 -0.61 -11.46 32.19
CA GLN A 349 -1.52 -10.44 32.70
C GLN A 349 -0.84 -9.07 32.51
N ALA A 350 -1.34 -8.28 31.55
CA ALA A 350 -0.92 -6.91 31.35
C ALA A 350 -1.45 -6.05 32.51
N ASP A 351 -0.53 -5.51 33.31
CA ASP A 351 -0.84 -4.35 34.14
C ASP A 351 -0.90 -3.13 33.22
N THR A 352 -2.12 -2.68 32.91
CA THR A 352 -2.40 -1.53 32.05
C THR A 352 -2.10 -0.18 32.71
N SER A 353 -1.52 -0.16 33.92
CA SER A 353 -1.21 1.06 34.66
C SER A 353 0.28 1.39 34.80
N ALA A 354 1.18 0.59 34.23
CA ALA A 354 2.62 0.79 34.39
C ALA A 354 3.25 1.54 33.20
N VAL A 355 3.67 2.79 33.44
CA VAL A 355 4.80 3.39 32.70
C VAL A 355 6.04 2.53 33.00
N PRO A 356 6.84 2.08 32.01
CA PRO A 356 7.99 1.23 32.30
C PRO A 356 9.00 1.97 33.19
N ASP A 357 9.16 1.49 34.42
CA ASP A 357 10.22 1.92 35.32
C ASP A 357 11.57 1.40 34.78
N THR A 358 12.45 2.32 34.41
CA THR A 358 13.77 2.04 33.85
C THR A 358 14.76 1.82 34.99
N THR A 359 14.69 0.65 35.63
CA THR A 359 15.83 0.15 36.41
C THR A 359 16.37 -1.11 35.74
N GLY A 360 17.59 -0.98 35.24
CA GLY A 360 18.22 -1.92 34.32
C GLY A 360 18.22 -3.36 34.80
N ALA A 361 17.63 -4.23 33.99
CA ALA A 361 17.97 -5.64 33.91
C ALA A 361 17.77 -6.08 32.46
N SER A 362 18.86 -6.51 31.83
CA SER A 362 18.93 -7.03 30.48
C SER A 362 17.96 -8.19 30.26
N ASN A 363 16.88 -7.97 29.52
CA ASN A 363 16.07 -9.04 28.97
C ASN A 363 16.64 -9.42 27.59
N PRO A 364 17.15 -10.65 27.39
CA PRO A 364 17.74 -11.05 26.12
C PRO A 364 16.64 -11.47 25.13
N ALA A 365 15.83 -10.50 24.73
CA ALA A 365 14.95 -10.47 23.55
C ALA A 365 14.18 -9.15 23.66
N GLY A 366 14.57 -8.13 22.91
CA GLY A 366 14.00 -6.77 22.95
C GLY A 366 12.56 -6.65 22.46
N ALA A 367 11.73 -7.69 22.60
CA ALA A 367 10.30 -7.63 22.30
C ALA A 367 9.55 -7.04 23.51
N VAL A 368 8.96 -5.87 23.32
CA VAL A 368 7.87 -5.41 24.18
C VAL A 368 6.76 -6.45 24.09
N ALA A 369 6.27 -6.95 25.22
CA ALA A 369 5.17 -7.91 25.21
C ALA A 369 3.93 -7.27 24.56
N ARG A 370 3.36 -7.93 23.53
CA ARG A 370 2.12 -7.47 22.90
C ARG A 370 1.01 -7.45 23.97
N GLY A 371 0.27 -6.36 24.03
CA GLY A 371 -0.94 -6.27 24.85
C GLY A 371 -2.01 -7.29 24.40
N PRO A 372 -3.14 -7.40 25.12
CA PRO A 372 -4.25 -8.21 24.66
C PRO A 372 -4.78 -7.69 23.31
N VAL A 373 -5.31 -8.60 22.49
CA VAL A 373 -6.04 -8.26 21.26
C VAL A 373 -7.12 -7.22 21.57
N GLY A 374 -7.25 -6.22 20.71
CA GLY A 374 -8.15 -5.08 20.85
C GLY A 374 -7.63 -3.95 21.73
N GLY A 375 -6.39 -4.06 22.21
CA GLY A 375 -5.72 -3.05 23.03
C GLY A 375 -4.64 -2.26 22.29
N LEU A 376 -4.40 -2.54 21.01
CA LEU A 376 -3.39 -1.85 20.22
C LEU A 376 -3.95 -0.53 19.64
N HIS A 377 -3.06 0.45 19.53
CA HIS A 377 -3.38 1.82 19.17
C HIS A 377 -2.84 2.14 17.79
N ASP A 378 -3.57 2.93 17.03
CA ASP A 378 -3.01 3.57 15.85
C ASP A 378 -1.97 4.59 16.29
N ALA A 379 -0.90 4.70 15.52
CA ALA A 379 0.17 5.63 15.82
C ALA A 379 0.82 6.16 14.55
N LEU A 380 1.34 7.39 14.66
CA LEU A 380 2.23 7.98 13.67
C LEU A 380 3.48 8.47 14.39
N MET A 381 4.64 8.29 13.77
CA MET A 381 5.88 8.88 14.26
C MET A 381 6.62 9.58 13.14
N VAL A 382 7.10 10.79 13.46
CA VAL A 382 8.04 11.54 12.63
C VAL A 382 9.38 11.56 13.33
N GLN A 383 10.41 11.10 12.63
CA GLN A 383 11.78 11.07 13.12
C GLN A 383 12.63 12.11 12.41
N PHE A 384 13.48 12.78 13.18
CA PHE A 384 14.50 13.71 12.71
C PHE A 384 15.84 13.38 13.35
N PRO A 385 16.98 13.78 12.76
CA PRO A 385 18.23 13.83 13.50
C PRO A 385 18.12 14.88 14.63
N THR A 386 18.92 14.73 15.69
CA THR A 386 18.95 15.71 16.80
C THR A 386 19.58 17.05 16.41
N THR A 387 20.36 17.07 15.33
CA THR A 387 20.97 18.26 14.71
C THR A 387 20.89 18.15 13.19
N ILE A 388 20.79 19.27 12.48
CA ILE A 388 20.80 19.28 11.00
C ILE A 388 22.20 18.87 10.52
N PRO A 389 22.37 17.78 9.76
CA PRO A 389 23.70 17.37 9.28
C PRO A 389 24.23 18.34 8.21
N ASP A 390 25.53 18.70 8.29
CA ASP A 390 26.22 19.48 7.25
C ASP A 390 26.65 18.65 6.03
N GLY A 391 26.43 17.33 6.05
CA GLY A 391 26.84 16.39 5.00
C GLY A 391 25.90 15.21 4.82
N MET A 392 26.35 14.18 4.10
CA MET A 392 25.52 13.01 3.73
C MET A 392 25.31 12.01 4.88
N GLU A 393 26.12 12.12 5.93
CA GLU A 393 26.09 11.21 7.06
C GLU A 393 24.85 11.51 7.94
N ARG A 394 24.00 10.50 8.09
CA ARG A 394 22.73 10.58 8.83
C ARG A 394 22.71 9.52 9.92
N PRO A 395 22.01 9.73 11.04
CA PRO A 395 21.65 8.65 11.94
C PRO A 395 20.95 7.52 11.18
N TYR A 396 20.93 6.33 11.78
CA TYR A 396 20.21 5.22 11.17
C TYR A 396 18.71 5.56 11.10
N PHE A 397 18.08 5.31 9.94
CA PHE A 397 16.68 5.70 9.73
C PHE A 397 15.71 4.94 10.62
N LEU A 398 16.12 3.78 11.15
CA LEU A 398 15.34 2.96 12.05
C LEU A 398 15.64 3.34 13.51
N MET A 399 15.23 4.55 13.90
CA MET A 399 15.33 5.07 15.28
C MET A 399 16.75 5.32 15.80
N GLY A 400 17.72 5.56 14.91
CA GLY A 400 19.08 5.95 15.28
C GLY A 400 19.90 4.82 15.91
N SER A 401 20.91 5.21 16.67
CA SER A 401 21.77 4.31 17.45
C SER A 401 22.21 5.00 18.75
N GLU A 402 22.90 4.25 19.60
CA GLU A 402 23.46 4.80 20.85
C GLU A 402 24.35 6.02 20.61
N GLU A 403 25.23 5.94 19.60
CA GLU A 403 26.17 7.00 19.22
C GLU A 403 25.49 8.15 18.48
N LYS A 404 24.40 7.86 17.75
CA LYS A 404 23.67 8.83 16.92
C LYS A 404 22.18 8.74 17.22
N PRO A 405 21.73 9.35 18.34
CA PRO A 405 20.33 9.39 18.67
C PRO A 405 19.54 10.20 17.64
N VAL A 406 18.24 9.95 17.61
CA VAL A 406 17.27 10.70 16.81
C VAL A 406 16.24 11.38 17.71
N TYR A 407 15.64 12.45 17.20
CA TYR A 407 14.55 13.19 17.82
C TYR A 407 13.22 12.79 17.17
N LEU A 408 12.22 12.51 18.00
CA LEU A 408 10.96 11.92 17.56
C LEU A 408 9.77 12.80 17.96
N TRP A 409 8.81 12.91 17.06
CA TRP A 409 7.43 13.27 17.37
C TRP A 409 6.57 12.02 17.22
N ARG A 410 5.96 11.57 18.31
CA ARG A 410 5.11 10.39 18.30
C ARG A 410 3.70 10.77 18.72
N TRP A 411 2.73 10.40 17.91
CA TRP A 411 1.32 10.48 18.22
C TRP A 411 0.72 9.08 18.35
N GLU A 412 -0.18 8.89 19.30
CA GLU A 412 -0.95 7.66 19.50
C GLU A 412 -2.44 8.01 19.66
N SER A 413 -3.32 7.13 19.20
CA SER A 413 -4.77 7.29 19.29
C SER A 413 -5.32 7.07 20.70
N GLY A 414 -4.59 6.40 21.60
CA GLY A 414 -5.03 6.12 22.97
C GLY A 414 -3.89 5.91 23.98
N PRO A 415 -3.89 6.61 25.14
CA PRO A 415 -4.58 7.88 25.33
C PRO A 415 -4.14 8.87 24.25
N ALA A 416 -5.11 9.51 23.57
CA ALA A 416 -4.84 10.37 22.43
C ALA A 416 -3.86 11.50 22.81
N GLY A 417 -2.73 11.58 22.13
CA GLY A 417 -1.74 12.59 22.44
C GLY A 417 -0.48 12.48 21.60
N ALA A 418 0.20 13.62 21.44
CA ALA A 418 1.52 13.67 20.85
C ALA A 418 2.57 13.97 21.92
N ARG A 419 3.74 13.34 21.79
CA ARG A 419 4.88 13.53 22.67
C ARG A 419 6.18 13.58 21.89
N GLU A 420 7.12 14.30 22.46
CA GLU A 420 8.50 14.34 21.98
C GLU A 420 9.34 13.29 22.70
N ALA A 421 10.28 12.68 22.00
CA ALA A 421 11.23 11.75 22.59
C ALA A 421 12.58 11.77 21.89
N LEU A 422 13.60 11.24 22.55
CA LEU A 422 14.83 10.77 21.91
C LEU A 422 14.76 9.26 21.72
N ALA A 423 15.35 8.76 20.65
CA ALA A 423 15.59 7.32 20.48
C ALA A 423 17.04 6.99 20.16
N ARG A 424 17.48 5.83 20.67
CA ARG A 424 18.83 5.26 20.53
C ARG A 424 18.76 3.84 19.98
N GLY A 425 18.01 3.69 18.90
CA GLY A 425 17.58 2.42 18.33
C GLY A 425 16.13 2.08 18.69
N LEU A 426 15.66 0.97 18.15
CA LEU A 426 14.26 0.55 18.14
C LEU A 426 13.60 0.30 19.51
N THR A 427 14.39 0.11 20.57
CA THR A 427 13.89 -0.31 21.89
C THR A 427 14.17 0.71 22.99
N ALA A 428 14.88 1.78 22.68
CA ALA A 428 15.31 2.78 23.66
C ALA A 428 14.64 4.11 23.31
N PHE A 429 13.55 4.43 24.01
CA PHE A 429 12.80 5.67 23.87
C PHE A 429 12.81 6.45 25.18
N GLU A 430 13.25 7.70 25.12
CA GLU A 430 13.35 8.59 26.27
C GLU A 430 12.44 9.80 26.03
N PRO A 431 11.25 9.88 26.69
CA PRO A 431 10.37 11.03 26.58
C PRO A 431 11.08 12.32 27.02
N LEU A 432 10.90 13.40 26.25
CA LEU A 432 11.49 14.69 26.59
C LEU A 432 10.55 15.52 27.48
N PRO A 433 11.06 16.17 28.54
CA PRO A 433 10.25 16.99 29.44
C PRO A 433 9.87 18.34 28.81
N GLY A 434 8.70 18.86 29.16
CA GLY A 434 8.17 20.14 28.67
C GLY A 434 6.82 19.96 28.00
N GLU A 435 5.75 20.23 28.73
CA GLU A 435 4.39 20.25 28.17
C GLU A 435 4.21 21.47 27.23
N GLY A 436 3.52 21.28 26.11
CA GLY A 436 3.08 22.37 25.23
C GLY A 436 4.04 22.81 24.12
N VAL A 437 5.21 22.18 23.96
CA VAL A 437 6.12 22.47 22.82
C VAL A 437 5.63 21.84 21.52
N LEU A 438 5.03 20.65 21.63
CA LEU A 438 4.38 19.94 20.54
C LEU A 438 2.87 19.95 20.82
N SER A 439 2.08 20.40 19.86
CA SER A 439 0.63 20.25 19.90
C SER A 439 0.18 19.38 18.73
N ALA A 440 -0.88 18.61 18.95
CA ALA A 440 -1.45 17.79 17.91
C ALA A 440 -2.98 17.78 17.97
N GLN A 441 -3.59 17.78 16.79
CA GLN A 441 -5.01 17.50 16.60
C GLN A 441 -5.13 16.35 15.61
N ALA A 442 -5.84 15.30 16.02
CA ALA A 442 -6.14 14.16 15.16
C ALA A 442 -7.65 14.08 14.92
N VAL A 443 -8.05 13.78 13.69
CA VAL A 443 -9.43 13.46 13.32
C VAL A 443 -9.41 12.19 12.49
N TYR A 444 -10.16 11.19 12.94
CA TYR A 444 -10.48 10.02 12.14
C TYR A 444 -11.80 10.24 11.40
N SER A 445 -11.83 9.94 10.11
CA SER A 445 -13.07 9.99 9.32
C SER A 445 -13.01 9.05 8.13
N GLU A 446 -14.05 8.22 7.99
CA GLU A 446 -14.30 7.39 6.79
C GLU A 446 -13.09 6.55 6.32
N GLY A 447 -12.33 5.93 7.24
CA GLY A 447 -11.20 5.06 6.88
C GLY A 447 -9.87 5.80 6.71
N ALA A 448 -9.72 6.96 7.35
CA ALA A 448 -8.49 7.74 7.30
C ALA A 448 -8.28 8.55 8.56
N TRP A 449 -7.02 8.66 8.96
CA TRP A 449 -6.56 9.62 9.96
C TRP A 449 -6.05 10.89 9.28
N GLN A 450 -6.36 12.04 9.87
CA GLN A 450 -5.73 13.33 9.60
C GLN A 450 -5.11 13.82 10.91
N LEU A 451 -3.80 14.01 10.93
CA LEU A 451 -3.04 14.46 12.08
C LEU A 451 -2.32 15.77 11.76
N LEU A 452 -2.77 16.84 12.40
CA LEU A 452 -2.05 18.11 12.42
C LEU A 452 -1.12 18.14 13.63
N ILE A 453 0.18 18.24 13.39
CA ILE A 453 1.22 18.47 14.40
C ILE A 453 1.73 19.90 14.25
N ARG A 454 1.78 20.67 15.33
CA ARG A 454 2.40 22.01 15.36
C ARG A 454 3.51 22.07 16.39
N ARG A 455 4.60 22.76 16.03
CA ARG A 455 5.82 22.84 16.83
C ARG A 455 6.61 24.11 16.49
N SER A 456 7.08 24.84 17.50
CA SER A 456 7.92 26.04 17.29
C SER A 456 9.29 25.71 16.71
N LEU A 457 9.73 26.41 15.67
CA LEU A 457 10.99 26.13 14.98
C LEU A 457 12.19 26.10 15.93
N LYS A 458 12.16 27.00 16.93
CA LYS A 458 13.09 27.01 18.05
C LYS A 458 12.42 26.44 19.29
N ALA A 459 13.04 25.44 19.90
CA ALA A 459 12.58 24.90 21.18
C ALA A 459 13.60 25.21 22.28
N GLU A 460 13.16 25.93 23.30
CA GLU A 460 13.92 26.17 24.52
C GLU A 460 13.74 25.02 25.53
N GLY A 461 14.83 24.62 26.20
CA GLY A 461 14.82 23.56 27.20
C GLY A 461 14.94 22.15 26.61
N ALA A 462 15.71 21.30 27.31
CA ALA A 462 16.18 19.95 26.96
C ALA A 462 17.15 19.85 25.75
N GLU A 463 18.38 19.39 26.04
CA GLU A 463 19.34 18.95 25.03
C GLU A 463 18.74 17.84 24.16
N GLY A 464 19.07 17.84 22.86
CA GLY A 464 18.62 16.82 21.91
C GLY A 464 17.38 17.18 21.08
N ARG A 465 16.68 18.29 21.37
CA ARG A 465 15.63 18.82 20.48
C ARG A 465 16.23 19.46 19.23
N LEU A 466 15.77 19.03 18.06
CA LEU A 466 16.17 19.63 16.79
C LEU A 466 15.72 21.10 16.71
N GLN A 467 16.60 21.99 16.25
CA GLN A 467 16.24 23.36 15.90
C GLN A 467 15.97 23.40 14.39
N PHE A 468 14.76 23.81 13.99
CA PHE A 468 14.39 23.87 12.57
C PHE A 468 14.84 25.20 11.98
N GLU A 469 15.46 25.16 10.81
CA GLU A 469 16.06 26.32 10.17
C GLU A 469 15.53 26.48 8.74
N PRO A 470 14.87 27.62 8.42
CA PRO A 470 14.48 27.94 7.05
C PRO A 470 15.66 27.95 6.07
N GLY A 471 15.49 27.32 4.92
CA GLY A 471 16.49 27.17 3.87
C GLY A 471 17.45 25.99 4.05
N LYS A 472 17.23 25.13 5.04
CA LYS A 472 17.97 23.89 5.23
C LYS A 472 17.10 22.70 4.84
N ALA A 473 17.72 21.68 4.23
CA ALA A 473 17.10 20.38 4.02
C ALA A 473 17.24 19.57 5.32
N ILE A 474 16.13 19.31 5.99
CA ILE A 474 16.07 18.64 7.28
C ILE A 474 15.68 17.17 7.04
N PRO A 475 16.56 16.19 7.29
CA PRO A 475 16.21 14.79 7.10
C PRO A 475 15.03 14.39 7.99
N MET A 476 14.05 13.69 7.42
CA MET A 476 12.90 13.14 8.14
C MET A 476 12.57 11.71 7.71
N VAL A 477 12.00 10.92 8.63
CA VAL A 477 11.44 9.59 8.36
C VAL A 477 10.06 9.52 8.99
N LEU A 478 9.11 8.89 8.30
CA LEU A 478 7.77 8.64 8.80
C LEU A 478 7.57 7.15 9.11
N PHE A 479 6.76 6.89 10.13
CA PHE A 479 6.35 5.57 10.56
C PHE A 479 4.86 5.61 10.90
N ALA A 480 4.17 4.50 10.67
CA ALA A 480 2.76 4.35 10.99
C ALA A 480 2.49 2.95 11.56
N TRP A 481 1.48 2.86 12.42
CA TRP A 481 0.97 1.62 12.99
C TRP A 481 -0.56 1.63 12.91
N ASP A 482 -1.12 0.54 12.42
CA ASP A 482 -2.54 0.21 12.52
C ASP A 482 -2.73 -0.84 13.62
N GLY A 483 -3.37 -0.42 14.71
CA GLY A 483 -3.57 -1.28 15.88
C GLY A 483 -4.45 -2.49 15.56
N SER A 484 -5.47 -2.33 14.72
CA SER A 484 -6.40 -3.38 14.31
C SER A 484 -5.74 -4.40 13.38
N ASN A 485 -4.67 -4.03 12.69
CA ASN A 485 -3.82 -4.95 11.95
C ASN A 485 -2.79 -5.68 12.85
N GLY A 486 -2.74 -5.39 14.16
CA GLY A 486 -1.82 -6.06 15.08
C GLY A 486 -0.43 -5.42 15.16
N GLU A 487 -0.27 -4.23 14.59
CA GLU A 487 0.97 -3.46 14.52
C GLU A 487 1.23 -2.76 15.86
N PHE A 488 2.45 -2.91 16.37
CA PHE A 488 2.89 -2.25 17.60
C PHE A 488 4.42 -2.29 17.73
N GLY A 489 4.97 -1.38 18.54
CA GLY A 489 6.41 -1.40 18.85
C GLY A 489 7.26 -1.27 17.59
N THR A 490 8.01 -2.33 17.24
CA THR A 490 8.85 -2.36 16.03
C THR A 490 8.15 -2.96 14.81
N GLN A 491 6.96 -3.54 15.00
CA GLN A 491 6.15 -4.14 13.94
C GLN A 491 5.15 -3.10 13.44
N GLY A 492 5.41 -2.53 12.28
CA GLY A 492 4.57 -1.53 11.65
C GLY A 492 5.17 -1.10 10.33
N SER A 493 4.72 0.05 9.84
CA SER A 493 5.09 0.60 8.53
C SER A 493 6.16 1.67 8.67
N ILE A 494 7.21 1.59 7.85
CA ILE A 494 8.40 2.43 7.93
C ILE A 494 8.72 3.08 6.58
N GLY A 495 9.12 4.34 6.61
CA GLY A 495 9.69 5.04 5.47
C GLY A 495 11.22 4.93 5.42
N THR A 496 11.80 5.67 4.48
CA THR A 496 13.25 5.93 4.43
C THR A 496 13.53 7.41 4.67
N TRP A 497 14.76 7.88 4.45
CA TRP A 497 15.08 9.30 4.61
C TRP A 497 14.50 10.14 3.47
N TYR A 498 13.57 11.02 3.82
CA TYR A 498 13.10 12.16 3.05
C TYR A 498 13.69 13.46 3.62
N PHE A 499 13.41 14.60 3.02
CA PHE A 499 13.83 15.91 3.50
C PHE A 499 12.63 16.84 3.65
N LEU A 500 12.48 17.44 4.82
CA LEU A 500 11.64 18.60 5.03
C LEU A 500 12.46 19.86 4.70
N TYR A 501 11.99 20.67 3.77
CA TYR A 501 12.62 21.95 3.42
C TYR A 501 11.69 23.11 3.77
N LEU A 502 12.11 23.96 4.70
CA LEU A 502 11.37 25.16 5.08
C LEU A 502 11.75 26.30 4.13
N ASP A 503 10.76 26.86 3.46
CA ASP A 503 10.98 27.95 2.51
C ASP A 503 11.55 29.19 3.19
N GLN A 504 12.43 29.89 2.49
CA GLN A 504 12.95 31.16 2.98
C GLN A 504 12.02 32.30 2.56
N PRO A 505 11.89 33.36 3.38
CA PRO A 505 11.32 34.61 2.92
C PRO A 505 12.02 35.01 1.62
N ALA A 506 11.25 35.36 0.59
CA ALA A 506 11.83 35.82 -0.66
C ALA A 506 12.82 36.96 -0.36
N ALA A 507 14.11 36.73 -0.62
CA ALA A 507 15.10 37.78 -0.49
C ALA A 507 14.68 38.89 -1.45
N GLY A 508 14.23 40.04 -0.92
CA GLY A 508 13.65 41.16 -1.67
C GLY A 508 14.60 41.83 -2.64
N THR A 509 15.09 41.09 -3.64
CA THR A 509 15.87 41.63 -4.75
C THR A 509 14.93 41.75 -5.93
N LEU A 510 14.21 42.87 -5.96
CA LEU A 510 13.56 43.36 -7.17
C LEU A 510 14.66 43.58 -8.21
N TYR A 511 14.78 42.69 -9.20
CA TYR A 511 15.47 43.02 -10.43
C TYR A 511 14.59 44.02 -11.18
N VAL A 512 14.85 45.31 -10.95
CA VAL A 512 14.35 46.36 -11.85
C VAL A 512 15.14 46.21 -13.15
N VAL A 513 14.49 45.68 -14.18
CA VAL A 513 15.03 45.59 -15.55
C VAL A 513 14.81 46.91 -16.27
#